data_AF-W7QE03-F1
#
_entry.id   AF-W7QE03-F1
#
_cell.length_a   1.000
_cell.length_b   1.000
_cell.length_c   1.000
_cell.angle_alpha   90.00
_cell.angle_beta   90.00
_cell.angle_gamma   90.00
#
_symmetry.space_group_name_H-M   'P 1'
#
loop_
_entity.id
_entity.type
_entity.pdbx_description
1 polymer ?
#
loop_
_entity_poly.entity_id
_entity_poly.type
_entity_poly.pdbx_seq_one_letter_code
_entity_poly.pdbx_strand_id
1 'polypeptide(L)'
;PEGALAYFVGHSDEYSEDSGFALKGWQEVTIDNAAIFISGDTALTMGNVSILDADGNTTTVDKTWGYHLDDDGALRIVLHHSSLPFTGDE
;
A
#
# COMPACT_ATOMS: atom_id res chain seq x y z
N PRO A 1 4.17 -18.39 1.77
CA PRO A 1 4.62 -17.23 2.58
C PRO A 1 5.84 -16.51 1.97
N GLU A 2 6.60 -17.27 1.20
CA GLU A 2 7.88 -16.95 0.58
C GLU A 2 7.73 -15.88 -0.50
N GLY A 3 6.68 -15.95 -1.33
CA GLY A 3 6.38 -14.91 -2.32
C GLY A 3 6.03 -13.56 -1.68
N ALA A 4 5.27 -13.55 -0.57
CA ALA A 4 4.99 -12.29 0.14
C ALA A 4 6.27 -11.68 0.73
N LEU A 5 7.19 -12.51 1.23
CA LEU A 5 8.49 -12.05 1.70
C LEU A 5 9.34 -11.51 0.54
N ALA A 6 9.43 -12.25 -0.57
CA ALA A 6 10.16 -11.82 -1.76
C ALA A 6 9.62 -10.50 -2.32
N TYR A 7 8.30 -10.33 -2.40
CA TYR A 7 7.69 -9.06 -2.79
C TYR A 7 8.21 -7.88 -1.94
N PHE A 8 8.34 -8.04 -0.61
CA PHE A 8 8.80 -6.94 0.25
C PHE A 8 10.31 -6.75 0.25
N VAL A 9 11.11 -7.81 0.33
CA VAL A 9 12.57 -7.70 0.55
C VAL A 9 13.42 -8.35 -0.53
N GLY A 10 12.82 -8.90 -1.58
CA GLY A 10 13.48 -9.50 -2.72
C GLY A 10 14.32 -10.74 -2.39
N HIS A 11 15.39 -10.93 -3.17
CA HIS A 11 16.44 -11.94 -2.94
C HIS A 11 15.95 -13.41 -2.92
N SER A 12 14.95 -13.73 -3.74
CA SER A 12 14.48 -15.10 -3.95
C SER A 12 14.81 -15.59 -5.36
N ASP A 13 15.45 -16.75 -5.48
CA ASP A 13 15.68 -17.41 -6.76
C ASP A 13 14.37 -17.88 -7.42
N GLU A 14 13.35 -18.21 -6.60
CA GLU A 14 12.02 -18.65 -7.06
C GLU A 14 11.15 -17.47 -7.54
N TYR A 15 11.36 -16.29 -6.96
CA TYR A 15 10.63 -15.05 -7.29
C TYR A 15 11.62 -13.98 -7.77
N SER A 16 12.41 -14.30 -8.79
CA SER A 16 13.53 -13.47 -9.25
C SER A 16 13.11 -12.09 -9.78
N GLU A 17 11.84 -11.92 -10.15
CA GLU A 17 11.28 -10.64 -10.62
C GLU A 17 10.92 -9.71 -9.45
N ASP A 18 10.77 -10.25 -8.23
CA ASP A 18 10.51 -9.44 -7.04
C ASP A 18 11.81 -8.80 -6.55
N SER A 19 12.01 -7.52 -6.91
CA SER A 19 13.20 -6.77 -6.49
C SER A 19 13.12 -6.22 -5.06
N GLY A 20 12.07 -6.53 -4.30
CA GLY A 20 11.82 -6.02 -2.96
C GLY A 20 11.26 -4.59 -2.92
N PHE A 21 9.97 -4.46 -2.64
CA PHE A 21 9.28 -3.18 -2.47
C PHE A 21 9.92 -2.29 -1.39
N ALA A 22 10.36 -2.87 -0.26
CA ALA A 22 10.98 -2.13 0.83
C ALA A 22 12.38 -1.57 0.47
N LEU A 23 13.00 -2.09 -0.59
CA LEU A 23 14.37 -1.75 -0.98
C LEU A 23 14.45 -0.59 -2.00
N LYS A 24 13.31 -0.03 -2.42
CA LYS A 24 13.25 1.05 -3.42
C LYS A 24 13.68 2.42 -2.90
N GLY A 25 14.06 2.55 -1.62
CA GLY A 25 14.56 3.81 -1.07
C GLY A 25 13.53 4.94 -1.08
N TRP A 26 12.28 4.63 -0.73
CA TRP A 26 11.18 5.60 -0.73
C TRP A 26 11.50 6.88 0.06
N GLN A 27 11.30 8.03 -0.58
CA GLN A 27 11.62 9.35 -0.04
C GLN A 27 10.38 10.10 0.44
N GLU A 28 9.27 9.98 -0.29
CA GLU A 28 8.04 10.73 -0.02
C GLU A 28 6.81 9.86 -0.27
N VAL A 29 5.78 10.08 0.55
CA VAL A 29 4.45 9.48 0.40
C VAL A 29 3.41 10.60 0.39
N THR A 30 2.63 10.69 -0.67
CA THR A 30 1.49 11.59 -0.78
C THR A 30 0.20 10.79 -0.81
N ILE A 31 -0.78 11.20 -0.01
CA ILE A 31 -2.08 10.52 0.11
C ILE A 31 -3.14 11.48 -0.40
N ASP A 32 -3.93 11.03 -1.36
CA ASP A 32 -5.08 11.75 -1.90
C ASP A 32 -6.35 10.91 -1.71
N ASN A 33 -7.10 11.17 -0.64
CA ASN A 33 -8.32 10.43 -0.35
C ASN A 33 -9.48 11.00 -1.16
N ALA A 34 -10.07 10.19 -2.03
CA ALA A 34 -11.31 10.50 -2.72
C ALA A 34 -12.52 10.45 -1.77
N ALA A 35 -12.49 9.54 -0.79
CA ALA A 35 -13.55 9.41 0.20
C ALA A 35 -13.04 8.87 1.54
N ILE A 36 -13.73 9.28 2.61
CA ILE A 36 -13.59 8.73 3.95
C ILE A 36 -14.99 8.36 4.44
N PHE A 37 -15.15 7.12 4.86
CA PHE A 37 -16.39 6.60 5.44
C PHE A 37 -16.14 6.17 6.88
N ILE A 38 -16.97 6.63 7.81
CA ILE A 38 -16.87 6.31 9.24
C ILE A 38 -18.23 5.78 9.71
N SER A 39 -18.23 4.63 10.37
CA SER A 39 -19.42 4.00 10.91
C SER A 39 -19.10 3.25 12.20
N GLY A 40 -19.62 3.76 13.33
CA GLY A 40 -19.29 3.25 14.66
C GLY A 40 -17.78 3.22 14.87
N ASP A 41 -17.27 2.06 15.24
CA ASP A 41 -15.84 1.82 15.52
C ASP A 41 -15.06 1.42 14.28
N THR A 42 -15.57 1.66 13.07
CA THR A 42 -14.89 1.34 11.80
C THR A 42 -14.76 2.58 10.93
N ALA A 43 -13.61 2.71 10.25
CA ALA A 43 -13.41 3.69 9.21
C ALA A 43 -12.80 3.05 7.96
N LEU A 44 -13.17 3.53 6.78
CA LEU A 44 -12.50 3.22 5.51
C LEU A 44 -12.07 4.49 4.81
N THR A 45 -10.89 4.46 4.19
CA THR A 45 -10.46 5.49 3.24
C THR A 45 -10.21 4.86 1.88
N MET A 46 -10.58 5.56 0.83
CA MET A 46 -10.31 5.19 -0.55
C MET A 46 -9.77 6.39 -1.31
N GLY A 47 -8.84 6.14 -2.21
CA GLY A 47 -8.22 7.15 -3.04
C GLY A 47 -6.91 6.66 -3.61
N ASN A 48 -5.97 7.57 -3.83
CA ASN A 48 -4.66 7.24 -4.37
C ASN A 48 -3.55 7.50 -3.35
N VAL A 49 -2.50 6.69 -3.44
CA VAL A 49 -1.24 6.95 -2.74
C VAL A 49 -0.13 6.98 -3.77
N SER A 50 0.62 8.07 -3.79
CA SER A 50 1.80 8.26 -4.62
C SER A 50 3.04 8.14 -3.76
N ILE A 51 4.00 7.33 -4.19
CA ILE A 51 5.25 7.08 -3.48
C ILE A 51 6.42 7.44 -4.40
N LEU A 52 7.29 8.33 -3.95
CA LEU A 52 8.48 8.78 -4.67
C LEU A 52 9.69 7.94 -4.22
N ASP A 53 10.41 7.34 -5.16
CA ASP A 53 11.66 6.61 -4.89
C ASP A 53 12.90 7.52 -4.88
N ALA A 54 14.05 6.95 -4.52
CA ALA A 54 15.32 7.67 -4.48
C ALA A 54 15.83 8.10 -5.88
N ASP A 55 15.34 7.48 -6.94
CA ASP A 55 15.67 7.79 -8.33
C ASP A 55 14.77 8.89 -8.91
N GLY A 56 13.77 9.35 -8.13
CA GLY A 56 12.83 10.39 -8.52
C GLY A 56 11.61 9.88 -9.30
N ASN A 57 11.38 8.56 -9.35
CA ASN A 57 10.19 8.00 -9.97
C ASN A 57 9.02 7.95 -8.99
N THR A 58 7.83 8.29 -9.47
CA THR A 58 6.59 8.21 -8.68
C THR A 58 5.79 6.99 -9.09
N THR A 59 5.44 6.14 -8.11
CA THR A 59 4.47 5.07 -8.26
C THR A 59 3.16 5.47 -7.60
N THR A 60 2.06 5.50 -8.35
CA THR A 60 0.72 5.78 -7.81
C THR A 60 -0.10 4.50 -7.79
N VAL A 61 -0.71 4.21 -6.64
CA VAL A 61 -1.59 3.05 -6.43
C VAL A 61 -3.01 3.51 -6.09
N ASP A 62 -3.99 2.71 -6.49
CA ASP A 62 -5.30 2.73 -5.85
C ASP A 62 -5.16 2.13 -4.45
N LYS A 63 -5.68 2.85 -3.46
CA LYS A 63 -5.49 2.51 -2.05
C LYS A 63 -6.82 2.37 -1.34
N THR A 64 -6.95 1.31 -0.55
CA THR A 64 -7.98 1.19 0.46
C THR A 64 -7.35 0.88 1.81
N TRP A 65 -7.65 1.71 2.79
CA TRP A 65 -7.36 1.43 4.20
C TRP A 65 -8.66 1.16 4.95
N GLY A 66 -8.62 0.18 5.84
CA GLY A 66 -9.68 -0.04 6.82
C GLY A 66 -9.09 0.03 8.21
N TYR A 67 -9.83 0.70 9.09
CA TYR A 67 -9.47 0.92 10.48
C TYR A 67 -10.58 0.42 11.40
N HIS A 68 -10.20 -0.11 12.55
CA HIS A 68 -11.10 -0.44 13.65
C HIS A 68 -10.60 0.20 14.95
N LEU A 69 -11.48 0.85 15.69
CA LEU A 69 -11.20 1.34 17.04
C LEU A 69 -11.42 0.18 18.01
N ASP A 70 -10.37 -0.26 18.71
CA ASP A 70 -10.49 -1.36 19.67
C ASP A 70 -11.10 -0.91 21.02
N ASP A 71 -11.37 -1.87 21.89
CA ASP A 71 -11.98 -1.64 23.22
C ASP A 71 -11.12 -0.75 24.14
N ASP A 72 -9.82 -0.64 23.88
CA ASP A 72 -8.89 0.25 24.59
C ASP A 72 -8.87 1.67 23.98
N GLY A 73 -9.64 1.92 22.93
CA GLY A 73 -9.69 3.18 22.20
C GLY A 73 -8.52 3.40 21.25
N ALA A 74 -7.77 2.36 20.88
CA ALA A 74 -6.67 2.43 19.94
C ALA A 74 -7.13 2.12 18.52
N LEU A 75 -6.76 2.98 17.56
CA LEU A 75 -7.06 2.78 16.15
C LEU A 75 -6.12 1.72 15.56
N ARG A 76 -6.69 0.65 15.02
CA ARG A 76 -5.98 -0.47 14.38
C ARG A 76 -6.20 -0.46 12.89
N ILE A 77 -5.14 -0.71 12.12
CA ILE A 77 -5.27 -1.03 10.70
C ILE A 77 -5.75 -2.49 10.60
N VAL A 78 -6.92 -2.70 10.00
CA VAL A 78 -7.51 -4.03 9.78
C VAL A 78 -7.63 -4.39 8.29
N LEU A 79 -7.38 -3.42 7.41
CA LEU A 79 -7.29 -3.62 5.96
C LEU A 79 -6.20 -2.71 5.38
N HIS A 80 -5.34 -3.31 4.57
CA HIS A 80 -4.30 -2.64 3.80
C HIS A 80 -4.29 -3.21 2.38
N HIS A 81 -4.96 -2.53 1.46
CA HIS A 81 -5.05 -2.97 0.08
C HIS A 81 -4.48 -1.91 -0.86
N SER A 82 -3.59 -2.35 -1.75
CA SER A 82 -2.97 -1.55 -2.81
C SER A 82 -3.01 -2.32 -4.11
N SER A 83 -3.36 -1.62 -5.19
CA SER A 83 -3.26 -2.15 -6.56
C SER A 83 -2.70 -1.07 -7.47
N LEU A 84 -1.90 -1.48 -8.46
CA LEU A 84 -1.58 -0.60 -9.57
C LEU A 84 -2.83 -0.42 -10.44
N PRO A 85 -3.12 0.81 -10.90
CA PRO A 85 -4.18 1.02 -11.87
C PRO A 85 -3.93 0.19 -13.13
N PHE A 86 -4.99 -0.37 -13.70
CA PHE A 86 -4.88 -1.12 -14.95
C PHE A 86 -4.53 -0.17 -16.10
N THR A 87 -3.35 -0.36 -16.69
CA THR A 87 -2.99 0.24 -17.99
C THR A 87 -3.45 -0.72 -19.08
N GLY A 88 -4.52 -0.36 -19.78
CA GLY A 88 -5.18 -1.23 -20.76
C GLY A 88 -4.43 -1.44 -22.08
N ASP A 89 -3.11 -1.49 -22.04
CA ASP A 89 -2.30 -1.82 -23.22
C ASP A 89 -2.28 -3.35 -23.38
N GLU A 90 -2.80 -3.81 -24.53
CA GLU A 90 -2.74 -5.21 -25.01
C GLU A 90 -1.34 -5.58 -25.54
#